data_AF-A0A3D4R2Z4-F1
#
_entry.id   AF-A0A3D4R2Z4-F1
#
_cell.length_a   1.000
_cell.length_b   1.000
_cell.length_c   1.000
_cell.angle_alpha   90.00
_cell.angle_beta   90.00
_cell.angle_gamma   90.00
#
_symmetry.space_group_name_H-M   'P 1'
#
loop_
_entity.id
_entity.type
_entity.pdbx_description
1 polymer ?
#
loop_
_entity_poly.entity_id
_entity_poly.type
_entity_poly.pdbx_seq_one_letter_code
_entity_poly.pdbx_strand_id
1 'polypeptide(L)'
;MKNYEAMMKGDFEKGAVSITIYTNLGDPVYAPKGKSVVKLDAYSNISAWPKDRTEYAKLKEQKVDELIALAARVIPELKDPKNIVVKEGYTPRTIERYTLNKGGVVYGFYLSPDQWQKVPNSTPVENVFIASNWTQAWHGVGSGQVNGWRAARLILDKEGIK
;
A
#
# COMPACT_ATOMS: atom_id res chain seq x y z
N MET A 1 -6.18 -9.34 16.82
CA MET A 1 -4.99 -10.15 16.47
C MET A 1 -5.29 -11.26 15.46
N LYS A 2 -6.35 -12.08 15.63
CA LYS A 2 -6.66 -13.21 14.71
C LYS A 2 -6.63 -12.87 13.21
N ASN A 3 -7.32 -11.80 12.79
CA ASN A 3 -7.38 -11.43 11.36
C ASN A 3 -6.02 -10.93 10.82
N TYR A 4 -5.25 -10.21 11.64
CA TYR A 4 -3.93 -9.72 11.24
C TYR A 4 -2.97 -10.90 10.99
N GLU A 5 -2.92 -11.87 11.89
CA GLU A 5 -2.07 -13.06 11.73
C GLU A 5 -2.47 -13.88 10.50
N ALA A 6 -3.78 -14.03 10.25
CA ALA A 6 -4.29 -14.70 9.04
C ALA A 6 -3.84 -13.97 7.76
N MET A 7 -4.05 -12.66 7.68
CA MET A 7 -3.61 -11.80 6.57
C MET A 7 -2.10 -11.90 6.32
N MET A 8 -1.29 -11.80 7.37
CA MET A 8 0.17 -11.88 7.23
C MET A 8 0.66 -13.25 6.73
N LYS A 9 -0.10 -14.32 6.95
CA LYS A 9 0.15 -15.67 6.40
C LYS A 9 -0.48 -15.90 5.03
N GLY A 10 -1.23 -14.93 4.50
CA GLY A 10 -1.97 -15.05 3.24
C GLY A 10 -3.29 -15.83 3.33
N ASP A 11 -3.81 -16.09 4.53
CA ASP A 11 -5.16 -16.66 4.75
C ASP A 11 -6.18 -15.51 4.72
N PHE A 12 -6.53 -15.06 3.51
CA PHE A 12 -7.41 -13.91 3.31
C PHE A 12 -8.86 -14.22 3.69
N GLU A 13 -9.34 -15.45 3.50
CA GLU A 13 -10.71 -15.85 3.85
C GLU A 13 -11.06 -15.66 5.33
N LYS A 14 -10.06 -15.80 6.22
CA LYS A 14 -10.15 -15.56 7.66
C LYS A 14 -9.58 -14.19 8.09
N GLY A 15 -9.20 -13.37 7.12
CA GLY A 15 -8.62 -12.05 7.33
C GLY A 15 -9.67 -10.95 7.42
N ALA A 16 -9.29 -9.77 6.94
CA ALA A 16 -10.18 -8.63 6.74
C ALA A 16 -9.89 -8.01 5.38
N VAL A 17 -10.90 -7.36 4.80
CA VAL A 17 -10.76 -6.59 3.56
C VAL A 17 -11.18 -5.15 3.82
N SER A 18 -10.35 -4.20 3.41
CA SER A 18 -10.73 -2.80 3.28
C SER A 18 -11.34 -2.61 1.89
N ILE A 19 -12.50 -1.97 1.82
CA ILE A 19 -13.22 -1.71 0.57
C ILE A 19 -13.28 -0.20 0.35
N THR A 20 -12.73 0.27 -0.75
CA THR A 20 -12.85 1.66 -1.20
C THR A 20 -13.58 1.71 -2.53
N ILE A 21 -14.63 2.52 -2.62
CA ILE A 21 -15.41 2.72 -3.85
C ILE A 21 -15.09 4.12 -4.36
N TYR A 22 -14.19 4.27 -5.33
CA TYR A 22 -13.75 5.59 -5.82
C TYR A 22 -14.85 6.37 -6.56
N THR A 23 -15.88 5.66 -7.00
CA THR A 23 -17.00 6.21 -7.79
C THR A 23 -18.20 6.61 -6.94
N ASN A 24 -18.11 6.47 -5.61
CA ASN A 24 -19.24 6.72 -4.69
C ASN A 24 -19.70 8.19 -4.65
N LEU A 25 -18.87 9.13 -5.11
CA LEU A 25 -19.19 10.56 -5.20
C LEU A 25 -19.64 11.01 -6.60
N GLY A 26 -19.85 10.07 -7.54
CA GLY A 26 -20.29 10.39 -8.90
C GLY A 26 -19.24 11.06 -9.78
N ASP A 27 -17.96 11.01 -9.39
CA ASP A 27 -16.85 11.56 -10.17
C ASP A 27 -16.63 10.74 -11.46
N PRO A 28 -16.78 11.34 -12.66
CA PRO A 28 -16.66 10.65 -13.93
C PRO A 28 -15.22 10.26 -14.29
N VAL A 29 -14.21 10.75 -13.55
CA VAL A 29 -12.79 10.44 -13.81
C VAL A 29 -12.46 8.98 -13.52
N TYR A 30 -13.14 8.36 -12.56
CA TYR A 30 -12.79 7.00 -12.12
C TYR A 30 -13.41 5.90 -12.98
N ALA A 31 -14.63 6.09 -13.51
CA ALA A 31 -15.29 5.08 -14.35
C ALA A 31 -16.32 5.69 -15.32
N PRO A 32 -16.60 5.04 -16.45
CA PRO A 32 -17.73 5.39 -17.31
C PRO A 32 -19.07 5.35 -16.57
N LYS A 33 -20.08 6.07 -17.09
CA LYS A 33 -21.44 6.07 -16.53
C LYS A 33 -21.98 4.64 -16.39
N GLY A 34 -22.51 4.33 -15.19
CA GLY A 34 -23.05 3.00 -14.87
C GLY A 34 -21.99 1.95 -14.53
N LYS A 35 -20.72 2.34 -14.34
CA LYS A 35 -19.62 1.49 -13.88
C LYS A 35 -19.02 2.04 -12.58
N SER A 36 -18.29 1.20 -11.87
CA SER A 36 -17.64 1.54 -10.60
C SER A 36 -16.19 1.04 -10.56
N VAL A 37 -15.31 1.80 -9.93
CA VAL A 37 -14.00 1.31 -9.48
C VAL A 37 -14.07 0.99 -8.00
N VAL A 38 -13.78 -0.27 -7.66
CA VAL A 38 -13.72 -0.79 -6.30
C VAL A 38 -12.30 -1.28 -6.04
N LYS A 39 -11.68 -0.80 -4.97
CA LYS A 39 -10.36 -1.25 -4.50
C LYS A 39 -10.55 -2.07 -3.23
N LEU A 40 -9.90 -3.24 -3.23
CA LEU A 40 -9.90 -4.19 -2.13
C LEU A 40 -8.47 -4.32 -1.62
N ASP A 41 -8.27 -4.09 -0.32
CA ASP A 41 -6.95 -4.22 0.31
C ASP A 41 -6.97 -5.16 1.50
N ALA A 42 -5.93 -5.96 1.62
CA ALA A 42 -5.59 -6.70 2.83
C ALA A 42 -4.07 -6.63 3.05
N TYR A 43 -3.65 -6.75 4.30
CA TYR A 43 -2.23 -6.89 4.61
C TYR A 43 -1.70 -8.26 4.18
N SER A 44 -0.40 -8.35 3.90
CA SER A 44 0.26 -9.60 3.57
C SER A 44 1.77 -9.49 3.79
N ASN A 45 2.39 -10.54 4.30
CA ASN A 45 3.85 -10.61 4.34
C ASN A 45 4.40 -11.01 2.96
N ILE A 46 5.51 -10.42 2.53
CA ILE A 46 6.17 -10.81 1.27
C ILE A 46 6.56 -12.29 1.23
N SER A 47 6.81 -12.92 2.38
CA SER A 47 7.15 -14.34 2.47
C SER A 47 6.02 -15.27 2.02
N ALA A 48 4.76 -14.81 2.02
CA ALA A 48 3.62 -15.58 1.53
C ALA A 48 3.61 -15.71 -0.01
N TRP A 49 4.48 -14.99 -0.72
CA TRP A 49 4.48 -14.91 -2.17
C TRP A 49 5.70 -15.64 -2.77
N PRO A 50 5.49 -16.64 -3.65
CA PRO A 50 6.58 -17.35 -4.32
C PRO A 50 7.49 -16.42 -5.11
N LYS A 51 8.77 -16.80 -5.24
CA LYS A 51 9.74 -16.12 -6.11
C LYS A 51 9.61 -16.55 -7.57
N ASP A 52 9.22 -17.81 -7.79
CA ASP A 52 8.95 -18.31 -9.13
C ASP A 52 7.79 -17.53 -9.76
N ARG A 53 7.95 -17.14 -11.03
CA ARG A 53 7.00 -16.27 -11.72
C ARG A 53 5.66 -16.95 -11.98
N THR A 54 5.69 -18.24 -12.31
CA THR A 54 4.49 -19.01 -12.65
C THR A 54 3.68 -19.30 -11.39
N GLU A 55 4.35 -19.76 -10.33
CA GLU A 55 3.72 -19.96 -9.02
C GLU A 55 3.16 -18.65 -8.44
N TYR A 56 3.93 -17.56 -8.57
CA TYR A 56 3.49 -16.23 -8.15
C TYR A 56 2.23 -15.77 -8.91
N ALA A 57 2.20 -15.92 -10.23
CA ALA A 57 1.05 -15.51 -11.04
C ALA A 57 -0.21 -16.28 -10.64
N LYS A 58 -0.09 -17.62 -10.50
CA LYS A 58 -1.18 -18.49 -10.06
C LYS A 58 -1.69 -18.11 -8.66
N LEU A 59 -0.78 -17.92 -7.69
CA LEU A 59 -1.18 -17.55 -6.34
C LEU A 59 -1.83 -16.16 -6.31
N LYS A 60 -1.30 -15.19 -7.08
CA LYS A 60 -1.88 -13.85 -7.17
C LYS A 60 -3.32 -13.89 -7.66
N GLU A 61 -3.59 -14.65 -8.71
CA GLU A 61 -4.95 -14.82 -9.23
C GLU A 61 -5.89 -15.44 -8.17
N GLN A 62 -5.48 -16.54 -7.54
CA GLN A 62 -6.24 -17.17 -6.47
C GLN A 62 -6.55 -16.19 -5.33
N LYS A 63 -5.55 -15.44 -4.87
CA LYS A 63 -5.72 -14.51 -3.74
C LYS A 63 -6.57 -13.28 -4.07
N VAL A 64 -6.57 -12.84 -5.33
CA VAL A 64 -7.51 -11.80 -5.79
C VAL A 64 -8.95 -12.32 -5.72
N ASP A 65 -9.19 -13.55 -6.15
CA ASP A 65 -10.54 -14.14 -6.10
C ASP A 65 -11.00 -14.40 -4.66
N GLU A 66 -10.10 -14.83 -3.76
CA GLU A 66 -10.40 -14.93 -2.32
C GLU A 66 -10.80 -13.57 -1.71
N LEU A 67 -10.11 -12.47 -2.08
CA LEU A 67 -10.45 -11.12 -1.61
C LEU A 67 -11.80 -10.64 -2.15
N ILE A 68 -12.09 -10.91 -3.42
CA ILE A 68 -13.40 -10.61 -4.04
C ILE A 68 -14.51 -11.38 -3.30
N ALA A 69 -14.31 -12.68 -3.05
CA ALA A 69 -15.28 -13.50 -2.33
C ALA A 69 -15.50 -13.01 -0.89
N LEU A 70 -14.44 -12.56 -0.20
CA LEU A 70 -14.56 -11.96 1.12
C LEU A 70 -15.36 -10.65 1.08
N ALA A 71 -15.05 -9.76 0.14
CA ALA A 71 -15.77 -8.50 -0.04
C ALA A 71 -17.25 -8.72 -0.42
N ALA A 72 -17.52 -9.78 -1.19
CA ALA A 72 -18.87 -10.15 -1.61
C ALA A 72 -19.79 -10.57 -0.45
N ARG A 73 -19.25 -10.84 0.75
CA ARG A 73 -20.06 -11.02 1.96
C ARG A 73 -20.80 -9.74 2.39
N VAL A 74 -20.30 -8.57 1.97
CA VAL A 74 -20.89 -7.26 2.26
C VAL A 74 -21.45 -6.59 1.00
N ILE A 75 -20.86 -6.83 -0.18
CA ILE A 75 -21.34 -6.34 -1.48
C ILE A 75 -21.62 -7.53 -2.40
N PRO A 76 -22.79 -8.19 -2.28
CA PRO A 76 -23.09 -9.45 -2.98
C PRO A 76 -22.91 -9.41 -4.50
N GLU A 77 -23.07 -8.23 -5.11
CA GLU A 77 -22.89 -7.99 -6.54
C GLU A 77 -21.47 -8.32 -7.02
N LEU A 78 -20.46 -8.23 -6.15
CA LEU A 78 -19.07 -8.61 -6.47
C LEU A 78 -18.90 -10.11 -6.73
N LYS A 79 -19.84 -10.95 -6.29
CA LYS A 79 -19.79 -12.41 -6.51
C LYS A 79 -20.04 -12.79 -7.97
N ASP A 80 -20.80 -11.98 -8.69
CA ASP A 80 -21.15 -12.28 -10.07
C ASP A 80 -20.02 -11.83 -11.02
N PRO A 81 -19.32 -12.76 -11.69
CA PRO A 81 -18.21 -12.42 -12.56
C PRO A 81 -18.62 -11.51 -13.73
N LYS A 82 -19.91 -11.46 -14.11
CA LYS A 82 -20.39 -10.54 -15.15
C LYS A 82 -20.29 -9.07 -14.75
N ASN A 83 -20.22 -8.79 -13.44
CA ASN A 83 -20.08 -7.43 -12.91
C ASN A 83 -18.61 -6.97 -12.89
N ILE A 84 -17.65 -7.88 -13.10
CA ILE A 84 -16.22 -7.58 -13.09
C ILE A 84 -15.74 -7.46 -14.55
N VAL A 85 -15.67 -6.23 -15.04
CA VAL A 85 -15.20 -5.94 -16.41
C VAL A 85 -13.67 -6.07 -16.51
N VAL A 86 -12.95 -5.64 -15.46
CA VAL A 86 -11.49 -5.70 -15.36
C VAL A 86 -11.13 -6.02 -13.92
N LYS A 87 -10.14 -6.90 -13.70
CA LYS A 87 -9.47 -7.10 -12.40
C LYS A 87 -7.95 -7.02 -12.57
N GLU A 88 -7.29 -6.30 -11.68
CA GLU A 88 -5.84 -6.20 -11.60
C GLU A 88 -5.42 -6.39 -10.15
N GLY A 89 -4.47 -7.29 -9.91
CA GLY A 89 -3.96 -7.61 -8.58
C GLY A 89 -2.54 -7.10 -8.36
N TYR A 90 -2.30 -6.50 -7.20
CA TYR A 90 -0.96 -6.14 -6.72
C TYR A 90 -0.65 -6.82 -5.39
N THR A 91 0.63 -7.07 -5.14
CA THR A 91 1.13 -7.79 -3.95
C THR A 91 2.33 -7.06 -3.35
N PRO A 92 2.83 -7.44 -2.16
CA PRO A 92 4.11 -6.96 -1.66
C PRO A 92 5.26 -7.09 -2.66
N ARG A 93 5.29 -8.14 -3.51
CA ARG A 93 6.30 -8.26 -4.59
C ARG A 93 6.12 -7.21 -5.68
N THR A 94 4.88 -6.89 -6.05
CA THR A 94 4.59 -5.79 -6.99
C THR A 94 5.09 -4.46 -6.43
N ILE A 95 4.81 -4.20 -5.14
CA ILE A 95 5.21 -2.95 -4.46
C ILE A 95 6.74 -2.87 -4.37
N GLU A 96 7.41 -3.93 -3.94
CA GLU A 96 8.88 -3.99 -3.89
C GLU A 96 9.49 -3.71 -5.27
N ARG A 97 8.96 -4.34 -6.32
CA ARG A 97 9.44 -4.11 -7.69
C ARG A 97 9.26 -2.67 -8.16
N TYR A 98 8.14 -2.03 -7.85
CA TYR A 98 7.79 -0.71 -8.39
C TYR A 98 8.37 0.45 -7.57
N THR A 99 8.53 0.25 -6.28
CA THR A 99 8.90 1.33 -5.34
C THR A 99 10.27 1.12 -4.73
N LEU A 100 10.90 -0.04 -4.95
CA LEU A 100 12.15 -0.48 -4.30
C LEU A 100 12.05 -0.52 -2.76
N ASN A 101 10.85 -0.42 -2.19
CA ASN A 101 10.64 -0.60 -0.77
C ASN A 101 10.90 -2.05 -0.39
N LYS A 102 11.88 -2.26 0.49
CA LYS A 102 12.25 -3.57 1.03
C LYS A 102 11.01 -4.31 1.54
N GLY A 103 10.76 -5.52 1.04
CA GLY A 103 9.64 -6.35 1.46
C GLY A 103 8.26 -5.83 1.00
N GLY A 104 8.21 -4.84 0.11
CA GLY A 104 6.96 -4.23 -0.33
C GLY A 104 6.27 -3.39 0.74
N VAL A 105 7.02 -2.88 1.72
CA VAL A 105 6.47 -2.11 2.83
C VAL A 105 5.96 -0.75 2.33
N VAL A 106 4.69 -0.45 2.62
CA VAL A 106 4.03 0.78 2.16
C VAL A 106 4.18 1.96 3.14
N TYR A 107 4.49 1.68 4.40
CA TYR A 107 4.44 2.66 5.49
C TYR A 107 5.79 2.97 6.15
N GLY A 108 6.89 2.60 5.52
CA GLY A 108 8.22 2.83 6.07
C GLY A 108 8.52 1.95 7.29
N PHE A 109 9.18 2.51 8.30
CA PHE A 109 9.57 1.74 9.49
C PHE A 109 8.36 1.25 10.29
N TYR A 110 8.51 0.08 10.90
CA TYR A 110 7.55 -0.43 11.87
C TYR A 110 7.49 0.52 13.07
N LEU A 111 6.28 0.80 13.54
CA LEU A 111 6.03 1.72 14.64
C LEU A 111 5.67 0.91 15.87
N SER A 112 6.64 0.76 16.77
CA SER A 112 6.42 0.28 18.13
C SER A 112 6.69 1.41 19.13
N PRO A 113 6.18 1.32 20.36
CA PRO A 113 6.56 2.24 21.43
C PRO A 113 8.08 2.36 21.60
N ASP A 114 8.81 1.27 21.41
CA ASP A 114 10.28 1.22 21.52
C ASP A 114 11.01 1.85 20.32
N GLN A 115 10.34 1.97 19.17
CA GLN A 115 10.89 2.50 17.91
C GLN A 115 10.29 3.86 17.54
N TRP A 116 9.92 4.66 18.53
CA TRP A 116 9.32 5.98 18.32
C TRP A 116 10.28 7.01 17.70
N GLN A 117 11.58 6.85 17.93
CA GLN A 117 12.61 7.71 17.33
C GLN A 117 12.76 7.40 15.84
N LYS A 118 12.48 8.38 15.00
CA LYS A 118 12.53 8.24 13.53
C LYS A 118 13.80 8.82 12.95
N VAL A 119 14.19 8.27 11.79
CA VAL A 119 15.32 8.77 11.01
C VAL A 119 15.05 10.24 10.61
N PRO A 120 15.97 11.17 10.90
CA PRO A 120 15.82 12.57 10.50
C PRO A 120 15.91 12.74 8.98
N ASN A 121 15.49 13.92 8.49
CA ASN A 121 15.69 14.29 7.08
C ASN A 121 17.16 14.64 6.77
N SER A 122 17.99 14.90 7.79
CA SER A 122 19.43 15.04 7.65
C SER A 122 20.15 13.69 7.72
N THR A 123 21.36 13.62 7.18
CA THR A 123 22.22 12.44 7.28
C THR A 123 23.61 12.80 7.81
N PRO A 124 24.40 11.81 8.27
CA PRO A 124 25.81 12.04 8.61
C PRO A 124 26.69 12.42 7.41
N VAL A 125 26.21 12.22 6.18
CA VAL A 125 26.93 12.61 4.96
C VAL A 125 26.55 14.03 4.61
N GLU A 126 27.56 14.87 4.44
CA GLU A 126 27.33 16.28 4.13
C GLU A 126 26.59 16.43 2.79
N ASN A 127 25.64 17.38 2.75
CA ASN A 127 24.82 17.69 1.57
C ASN A 127 23.95 16.53 1.06
N VAL A 128 23.70 15.52 1.91
CA VAL A 128 22.77 14.43 1.63
C VAL A 128 21.60 14.50 2.61
N PHE A 129 20.40 14.56 2.06
CA PHE A 129 19.13 14.68 2.79
C PHE A 129 18.15 13.59 2.34
N ILE A 130 17.22 13.21 3.22
CA ILE A 130 16.22 12.17 2.96
C ILE A 130 14.82 12.81 2.95
N ALA A 131 14.10 12.61 1.86
CA ALA A 131 12.75 13.17 1.61
C ALA A 131 11.67 12.07 1.51
N SER A 132 11.86 10.93 2.17
CA SER A 132 11.02 9.73 2.00
C SER A 132 10.12 9.44 3.21
N ASN A 133 9.13 8.55 3.03
CA ASN A 133 8.30 8.00 4.11
C ASN A 133 9.09 7.15 5.14
N TRP A 134 10.39 6.93 4.94
CA TRP A 134 11.29 6.29 5.90
C TRP A 134 11.93 7.30 6.86
N THR A 135 11.39 8.52 6.99
CA THR A 135 11.96 9.58 7.83
C THR A 135 10.97 10.10 8.88
N GLN A 136 11.24 11.28 9.45
CA GLN A 136 10.54 11.83 10.61
C GLN A 136 9.04 12.02 10.41
N ALA A 137 8.61 12.59 9.28
CA ALA A 137 7.18 12.65 9.02
C ALA A 137 6.67 11.25 8.67
N TRP A 138 5.45 10.93 9.11
CA TRP A 138 4.81 9.63 8.99
C TRP A 138 4.70 9.13 7.53
N HIS A 139 4.02 8.01 7.33
CA HIS A 139 3.73 7.53 5.99
C HIS A 139 2.56 8.27 5.34
N GLY A 140 2.25 7.90 4.10
CA GLY A 140 1.13 8.45 3.33
C GLY A 140 1.50 9.71 2.54
N VAL A 141 0.60 10.13 1.66
CA VAL A 141 0.84 11.23 0.70
C VAL A 141 1.19 12.53 1.43
N GLY A 142 0.35 12.95 2.38
CA GLY A 142 0.56 14.20 3.11
C GLY A 142 1.88 14.25 3.86
N SER A 143 2.21 13.19 4.60
CA SER A 143 3.48 13.12 5.33
C SER A 143 4.69 13.02 4.40
N GLY A 144 4.56 12.36 3.24
CA GLY A 144 5.59 12.34 2.20
C GLY A 144 5.91 13.75 1.69
N GLN A 145 4.87 14.56 1.44
CA GLN A 145 5.04 15.97 1.08
C GLN A 145 5.74 16.77 2.18
N VAL A 146 5.38 16.54 3.45
CA VAL A 146 6.04 17.17 4.60
C VAL A 146 7.52 16.79 4.67
N ASN A 147 7.88 15.52 4.45
CA ASN A 147 9.30 15.11 4.41
C ASN A 147 10.07 15.77 3.26
N GLY A 148 9.46 15.91 2.09
CA GLY A 148 10.04 16.68 0.98
C GLY A 148 10.27 18.14 1.33
N TRP A 149 9.26 18.79 1.91
CA TRP A 149 9.36 20.17 2.38
C TRP A 149 10.45 20.35 3.45
N ARG A 150 10.54 19.44 4.43
CA ARG A 150 11.58 19.48 5.46
C ARG A 150 12.98 19.35 4.89
N ALA A 151 13.21 18.40 3.98
CA ALA A 151 14.49 18.24 3.32
C ALA A 151 14.87 19.50 2.52
N ALA A 152 13.92 20.07 1.76
CA ALA A 152 14.13 21.33 1.07
C ALA A 152 14.46 22.48 2.04
N ARG A 153 13.75 22.56 3.17
CA ARG A 153 14.01 23.60 4.17
C ARG A 153 15.41 23.50 4.77
N LEU A 154 15.88 22.30 5.10
CA LEU A 154 17.25 22.08 5.59
C LEU A 154 18.31 22.55 4.58
N ILE A 155 18.05 22.37 3.29
CA ILE A 155 18.94 22.87 2.22
C ILE A 155 18.94 24.40 2.21
N LEU A 156 17.77 25.04 2.21
CA LEU A 156 17.66 26.50 2.20
C LEU A 156 18.33 27.15 3.42
N ASP A 157 18.12 26.57 4.60
CA ASP A 157 18.76 27.05 5.83
C ASP A 157 20.29 26.95 5.76
N LYS A 158 20.81 25.86 5.18
CA LYS A 158 22.27 25.69 4.98
C LYS A 158 22.85 26.73 4.00
N GLU A 159 22.10 27.08 2.96
CA GLU A 159 22.48 28.09 1.96
C GLU A 159 22.19 29.53 2.42
N GLY A 160 21.64 29.73 3.63
CA GLY A 160 21.29 31.07 4.13
C GLY A 160 20.10 31.72 3.41
N ILE A 161 19.26 30.93 2.74
CA ILE A 161 18.07 31.39 2.00
C ILE A 161 16.85 31.34 2.93
N LYS A 162 16.17 32.48 3.10
CA LYS A 162 15.02 32.63 4.01
C LYS A 162 13.71 32.21 3.38
#